data_AF-A0A382VX39-F1
#
_entry.id   AF-A0A382VX39-F1
#
_cell.length_a   1.000
_cell.length_b   1.000
_cell.length_c   1.000
_cell.angle_alpha   90.00
_cell.angle_beta   90.00
_cell.angle_gamma   90.00
#
_symmetry.space_group_name_H-M   'P 1'
#
loop_
_entity.id
_entity.type
_entity.pdbx_description
1 polymer ?
#
loop_
_entity_poly.entity_id
_entity_poly.type
_entity_poly.pdbx_seq_one_letter_code
_entity_poly.pdbx_strand_id
1 'polypeptide(L)'
;LKQQEHYYSLVVKKDCPTCALIEPVIKQLSETFNDSLAIYVQDDPSFPENVITKIDDSSLEFSYKQNIEIVPTLIRSDNGLDNQARIFGWNKSEWQELTGIENLGANLVDSKPGCGSKTQDPGMNEILTLRFDTDRLRARKIELAESEDIMEACFERGWSDGLPVVPPTLLRVTRMLSGTDLSADEIIGSVPPDNKPCTVEKIAINAVMAGCKPDHLLV
;
A
#
# COMPACT_ATOMS: atom_id res chain seq x y z
N LEU A 1 34.13 -18.39 -11.11
CA LEU A 1 32.72 -18.23 -11.53
C LEU A 1 31.99 -17.60 -10.37
N LYS A 2 31.73 -16.28 -10.39
CA LYS A 2 30.99 -15.63 -9.31
C LYS A 2 29.54 -16.10 -9.42
N GLN A 3 29.05 -16.85 -8.43
CA GLN A 3 27.61 -17.12 -8.31
C GLN A 3 26.89 -15.78 -8.24
N GLN A 4 25.89 -15.57 -9.08
CA GLN A 4 24.96 -14.46 -8.91
C GLN A 4 24.23 -14.71 -7.57
N GLU A 5 24.47 -13.84 -6.60
CA GLU A 5 23.68 -13.84 -5.36
C GLU A 5 22.30 -13.27 -5.71
N HIS A 6 21.28 -14.10 -5.54
CA HIS A 6 19.87 -13.73 -5.70
C HIS A 6 19.28 -13.51 -4.31
N TYR A 7 18.52 -12.42 -4.15
CA TYR A 7 17.79 -12.14 -2.92
C TYR A 7 16.30 -12.36 -3.15
N TYR A 8 15.66 -13.10 -2.24
CA TYR A 8 14.24 -13.39 -2.29
C TYR A 8 13.49 -12.61 -1.23
N SER A 9 12.29 -12.15 -1.57
CA SER A 9 11.33 -11.63 -0.61
C SER A 9 10.01 -12.35 -0.79
N LEU A 10 9.45 -12.86 0.31
CA LEU A 10 8.17 -13.55 0.32
C LEU A 10 7.22 -12.79 1.24
N VAL A 11 6.09 -12.34 0.70
CA VAL A 11 5.07 -11.63 1.46
C VAL A 11 3.86 -12.54 1.67
N VAL A 12 3.46 -12.72 2.92
CA VAL A 12 2.39 -13.63 3.34
C VAL A 12 1.49 -13.02 4.39
N LYS A 13 0.35 -13.66 4.63
CA LYS A 13 -0.56 -13.34 5.74
C LYS A 13 -1.24 -14.61 6.25
N LYS A 14 -1.46 -14.70 7.56
CA LYS A 14 -2.06 -15.83 8.25
C LYS A 14 -3.51 -16.07 7.82
N ASP A 15 -4.27 -15.01 7.56
CA ASP A 15 -5.68 -15.11 7.13
C ASP A 15 -5.86 -15.60 5.67
N CYS A 16 -4.76 -15.87 4.94
CA CYS A 16 -4.80 -16.38 3.57
C CYS A 16 -4.73 -17.93 3.54
N PRO A 17 -5.77 -18.63 3.04
CA PRO A 17 -5.76 -20.09 2.92
C PRO A 17 -4.67 -20.64 1.97
N THR A 18 -4.14 -19.81 1.09
CA THR A 18 -3.02 -20.18 0.20
C THR A 18 -1.69 -20.08 0.93
N CYS A 19 -1.49 -19.03 1.75
CA CYS A 19 -0.31 -18.92 2.62
C CYS A 19 -0.25 -20.09 3.61
N ALA A 20 -1.37 -20.43 4.27
CA ALA A 20 -1.45 -21.57 5.18
C ALA A 20 -1.14 -22.91 4.48
N LEU A 21 -1.63 -23.10 3.24
CA LEU A 21 -1.34 -24.30 2.45
C LEU A 21 0.16 -24.46 2.16
N ILE A 22 0.85 -23.36 1.86
CA ILE A 22 2.26 -23.39 1.45
C ILE A 22 3.24 -23.31 2.63
N GLU A 23 2.79 -23.33 3.89
CA GLU A 23 3.69 -23.29 5.05
C GLU A 23 4.88 -24.28 4.98
N PRO A 24 4.71 -25.55 4.54
CA PRO A 24 5.84 -26.46 4.36
C PRO A 24 6.86 -25.96 3.33
N VAL A 25 6.39 -25.30 2.28
CA VAL A 25 7.23 -24.68 1.25
C VAL A 25 7.96 -23.46 1.83
N ILE A 26 7.26 -22.61 2.60
CA ILE A 26 7.90 -21.45 3.25
C ILE A 26 9.05 -21.92 4.16
N LYS A 27 8.83 -22.98 4.93
CA LYS A 27 9.87 -23.60 5.76
C LYS A 27 11.05 -24.08 4.93
N GLN A 28 10.79 -24.84 3.87
CA GLN A 28 11.83 -25.34 2.98
C GLN A 28 12.65 -24.21 2.35
N LEU A 29 12.00 -23.12 1.92
CA LEU A 29 12.67 -21.95 1.35
C LEU A 29 13.53 -21.24 2.41
N SER A 30 13.02 -21.09 3.64
CA SER A 30 13.79 -20.51 4.75
C SER A 30 15.04 -21.31 5.08
N GLU A 31 14.95 -22.64 5.07
CA GLU A 31 16.10 -23.53 5.31
C GLU A 31 17.09 -23.53 4.15
N THR A 32 16.61 -23.39 2.91
CA THR A 32 17.44 -23.45 1.70
C THR A 32 18.19 -22.14 1.43
N PHE A 33 17.51 -21.01 1.57
CA PHE A 33 18.07 -19.69 1.22
C PHE A 33 18.63 -18.93 2.43
N ASN A 34 18.26 -19.31 3.66
CA ASN A 34 18.71 -18.69 4.90
C ASN A 34 18.66 -17.15 4.81
N ASP A 35 19.81 -16.47 4.91
CA ASP A 35 19.92 -15.00 4.90
C ASP A 35 19.59 -14.36 3.54
N SER A 36 19.44 -15.16 2.48
CA SER A 36 19.04 -14.69 1.14
C SER A 36 17.52 -14.65 0.94
N LEU A 37 16.71 -15.01 1.95
CA LEU A 37 15.25 -14.92 1.92
C LEU A 37 14.72 -14.07 3.08
N ALA A 38 14.01 -13.00 2.75
CA ALA A 38 13.23 -12.22 3.70
C ALA A 38 11.75 -12.61 3.63
N ILE A 39 11.14 -12.96 4.77
CA ILE A 39 9.72 -13.33 4.85
C ILE A 39 8.98 -12.23 5.61
N TYR A 40 8.06 -11.53 4.94
CA TYR A 40 7.26 -10.43 5.49
C TYR A 40 5.83 -10.91 5.76
N VAL A 41 5.30 -10.56 6.94
CA VAL A 41 4.00 -11.06 7.42
C VAL A 41 3.08 -9.88 7.73
N GLN A 42 1.94 -9.81 7.02
CA GLN A 42 1.06 -8.64 7.02
C GLN A 42 0.10 -8.53 8.22
N ASP A 43 -0.14 -9.61 8.95
CA ASP A 43 -1.22 -9.66 9.96
C ASP A 43 -0.76 -10.18 11.31
N ASP A 44 -0.37 -11.45 11.41
CA ASP A 44 -0.01 -12.09 12.67
C ASP A 44 1.48 -12.46 12.65
N PRO A 45 2.34 -11.73 13.38
CA PRO A 45 3.79 -11.98 13.42
C PRO A 45 4.19 -13.34 13.95
N SER A 46 3.27 -14.17 14.48
CA SER A 46 3.55 -15.56 14.86
C SER A 46 3.58 -16.51 13.66
N PHE A 47 2.93 -16.14 12.55
CA PHE A 47 2.87 -16.95 11.33
C PHE A 47 4.09 -16.72 10.41
N PRO A 48 4.60 -17.75 9.72
CA PRO A 48 4.38 -19.18 9.96
C PRO A 48 5.04 -19.62 11.26
N GLU A 49 4.43 -20.56 11.99
CA GLU A 49 4.94 -21.03 13.30
C GLU A 49 6.31 -21.72 13.16
N ASN A 50 6.52 -22.43 12.06
CA ASN A 50 7.71 -23.25 11.80
C ASN A 50 8.90 -22.48 11.21
N VAL A 51 8.83 -21.15 11.15
CA VAL A 51 9.87 -20.29 10.60
C VAL A 51 10.32 -19.31 11.68
N ILE A 52 11.60 -19.36 12.03
CA ILE A 52 12.18 -18.53 13.10
C ILE A 52 12.39 -17.09 12.61
N THR A 53 13.04 -16.93 11.47
CA THR A 53 13.39 -15.61 10.92
C THR A 53 12.28 -15.10 10.02
N LYS A 54 11.50 -14.15 10.53
CA LYS A 54 10.43 -13.45 9.82
C LYS A 54 10.39 -11.99 10.23
N ILE A 55 9.84 -11.16 9.35
CA ILE A 55 9.74 -9.71 9.50
C ILE A 55 8.27 -9.36 9.68
N ASP A 56 7.97 -8.66 10.78
CA ASP A 56 6.66 -8.09 11.03
C ASP A 56 6.41 -6.93 10.06
N ASP A 57 5.42 -7.10 9.19
CA ASP A 57 4.94 -6.07 8.26
C ASP A 57 3.46 -5.75 8.54
N SER A 58 3.03 -5.82 9.79
CA SER A 58 1.68 -5.40 10.22
C SER A 58 1.43 -3.90 10.03
N SER A 59 2.50 -3.10 9.93
CA SER A 59 2.42 -1.69 9.51
C SER A 59 2.14 -1.52 8.02
N LEU A 60 2.36 -2.60 7.24
CA LEU A 60 2.29 -2.70 5.78
C LEU A 60 3.27 -1.81 5.03
N GLU A 61 4.34 -1.36 5.66
CA GLU A 61 5.32 -0.47 5.04
C GLU A 61 6.02 -1.14 3.86
N PHE A 62 6.52 -2.37 4.06
CA PHE A 62 7.19 -3.10 2.98
C PHE A 62 6.20 -3.44 1.88
N SER A 63 5.03 -3.98 2.27
CA SER A 63 3.98 -4.33 1.32
C SER A 63 3.50 -3.15 0.48
N TYR A 64 3.37 -1.97 1.08
CA TYR A 64 2.99 -0.74 0.38
C TYR A 64 4.09 -0.29 -0.59
N LYS A 65 5.33 -0.15 -0.12
CA LYS A 65 6.47 0.29 -0.95
C LYS A 65 6.77 -0.67 -2.11
N GLN A 66 6.48 -1.95 -1.94
CA GLN A 66 6.65 -2.97 -2.97
C GLN A 66 5.40 -3.19 -3.83
N ASN A 67 4.33 -2.40 -3.67
CA ASN A 67 3.08 -2.54 -4.42
C ASN A 67 2.53 -3.98 -4.37
N ILE A 68 2.47 -4.57 -3.17
CA ILE A 68 1.95 -5.94 -2.99
C ILE A 68 0.44 -5.89 -3.01
N GLU A 69 -0.18 -6.39 -4.07
CA GLU A 69 -1.64 -6.47 -4.21
C GLU A 69 -2.20 -7.83 -3.81
N ILE A 70 -1.40 -8.89 -3.96
CA ILE A 70 -1.80 -10.29 -3.76
C ILE A 70 -0.82 -10.96 -2.78
N VAL A 71 -1.29 -11.92 -1.99
CA VAL A 71 -0.46 -12.79 -1.16
C VAL A 71 -0.90 -14.26 -1.27
N PRO A 72 0.02 -15.23 -1.24
CA PRO A 72 1.47 -15.05 -1.16
C PRO A 72 2.04 -14.39 -2.42
N THR A 73 3.08 -13.57 -2.27
CA THR A 73 3.86 -13.03 -3.40
C THR A 73 5.33 -13.33 -3.16
N LEU A 74 5.94 -14.06 -4.09
CA LEU A 74 7.36 -14.35 -4.10
C LEU A 74 8.06 -13.43 -5.11
N ILE A 75 9.10 -12.75 -4.64
CA ILE A 75 9.90 -11.80 -5.41
C ILE A 75 11.33 -12.30 -5.44
N ARG A 76 11.93 -12.38 -6.62
CA ARG A 76 13.37 -12.54 -6.79
C ARG A 76 13.96 -11.20 -7.26
N SER A 77 14.95 -10.72 -6.52
CA SER A 77 15.75 -9.55 -6.87
C SER A 77 17.15 -10.01 -7.25
N ASP A 78 17.58 -9.63 -8.45
CA ASP A 78 18.97 -9.83 -8.89
C ASP A 78 19.81 -8.60 -8.47
N ASN A 79 21.15 -8.69 -8.49
CA ASN A 79 22.09 -7.61 -8.12
C ASN A 79 22.10 -6.39 -9.10
N GLY A 80 20.93 -5.99 -9.60
CA GLY A 80 20.66 -4.81 -10.41
C GLY A 80 19.17 -4.47 -10.30
N LEU A 81 18.85 -3.23 -9.92
CA LEU A 81 17.53 -2.74 -9.51
C LEU A 81 16.37 -2.95 -10.51
N ASP A 82 16.64 -3.31 -11.77
CA ASP A 82 15.65 -3.31 -12.85
C ASP A 82 15.06 -4.68 -13.24
N ASN A 83 15.60 -5.81 -12.73
CA ASN A 83 15.06 -7.14 -13.04
C ASN A 83 14.52 -7.84 -11.79
N GLN A 84 13.30 -7.48 -11.39
CA GLN A 84 12.56 -8.23 -10.37
C GLN A 84 11.57 -9.19 -11.05
N ALA A 85 11.68 -10.48 -10.73
CA ALA A 85 10.66 -11.46 -11.09
C ALA A 85 9.69 -11.65 -9.92
N ARG A 86 8.38 -11.68 -10.21
CA ARG A 86 7.32 -11.79 -9.21
C ARG A 86 6.36 -12.90 -9.59
N ILE A 87 6.00 -13.73 -8.61
CA ILE A 87 4.95 -14.73 -8.72
C ILE A 87 3.88 -14.44 -7.67
N PHE A 88 2.61 -14.47 -8.09
CA PHE A 88 1.45 -14.21 -7.25
C PHE A 88 0.68 -15.50 -6.99
N GLY A 89 0.26 -15.70 -5.74
CA GLY A 89 -0.36 -16.95 -5.32
C GLY A 89 0.63 -18.12 -5.33
N TRP A 90 0.07 -19.32 -5.42
CA TRP A 90 0.85 -20.54 -5.49
C TRP A 90 0.71 -21.16 -6.88
N ASN A 91 1.84 -21.33 -7.57
CA ASN A 91 1.98 -22.17 -8.74
C ASN A 91 3.28 -22.95 -8.59
N LYS A 92 3.16 -24.27 -8.47
CA LYS A 92 4.27 -25.18 -8.20
C LYS A 92 5.37 -25.04 -9.25
N SER A 93 5.04 -25.15 -10.53
CA SER A 93 6.02 -25.07 -11.62
C SER A 93 6.72 -23.71 -11.67
N GLU A 94 5.98 -22.61 -11.51
CA GLU A 94 6.57 -21.26 -11.54
C GLU A 94 7.51 -21.03 -10.35
N TRP A 95 7.12 -21.48 -9.16
CA TRP A 95 7.97 -21.37 -7.96
C TRP A 95 9.22 -22.24 -8.08
N GLN A 96 9.11 -23.45 -8.61
CA GLN A 96 10.25 -24.34 -8.87
C GLN A 96 11.22 -23.72 -9.88
N GLU A 97 10.72 -23.12 -10.95
CA GLU A 97 11.53 -22.42 -11.94
C GLU A 97 12.23 -21.18 -11.36
N LEU A 98 11.51 -20.36 -10.59
CA LEU A 98 12.05 -19.13 -10.01
C LEU A 98 13.12 -19.38 -8.93
N THR A 99 12.93 -20.45 -8.15
CA THR A 99 13.81 -20.83 -7.02
C THR A 99 14.91 -21.82 -7.42
N GLY A 100 14.74 -22.54 -8.53
CA GLY A 100 15.63 -23.64 -8.94
C GLY A 100 15.49 -24.92 -8.10
N ILE A 101 14.44 -25.05 -7.28
CA ILE A 101 14.25 -26.20 -6.38
C ILE A 101 13.24 -27.17 -7.02
N GLU A 102 13.72 -28.24 -7.68
CA GLU A 102 12.87 -29.17 -8.46
C GLU A 102 11.76 -29.87 -7.64
N ASN A 103 12.02 -30.16 -6.36
CA ASN A 103 11.07 -30.89 -5.50
C ASN A 103 10.22 -29.96 -4.61
N LEU A 104 10.24 -28.64 -4.85
CA LEU A 104 9.49 -27.68 -4.05
C LEU A 104 7.99 -27.99 -4.08
N GLY A 105 7.38 -28.22 -2.93
CA GLY A 105 5.95 -28.47 -2.82
C GLY A 105 5.47 -29.75 -3.50
N ALA A 106 6.31 -30.80 -3.60
CA ALA A 106 5.98 -32.05 -4.30
C ALA A 106 4.62 -32.68 -3.89
N ASN A 107 4.25 -32.57 -2.61
CA ASN A 107 3.00 -33.11 -2.05
C ASN A 107 1.82 -32.11 -2.03
N LEU A 108 1.99 -30.92 -2.60
CA LEU A 108 0.93 -29.90 -2.68
C LEU A 108 0.21 -29.96 -4.03
N VAL A 109 -0.96 -29.32 -4.10
CA VAL A 109 -1.66 -29.08 -5.36
C VAL A 109 -0.79 -28.23 -6.30
N ASP A 110 -1.04 -28.34 -7.61
CA ASP A 110 -0.20 -27.66 -8.60
C ASP A 110 -0.34 -26.14 -8.57
N SER A 111 -1.55 -25.63 -8.31
CA SER A 111 -1.77 -24.20 -8.16
C SER A 111 -2.92 -23.88 -7.22
N LYS A 112 -2.88 -22.68 -6.64
CA LYS A 112 -3.96 -22.09 -5.87
C LYS A 112 -3.84 -20.56 -5.94
N PRO A 113 -4.93 -19.84 -6.26
CA PRO A 113 -4.89 -18.38 -6.32
C PRO A 113 -4.55 -17.77 -4.95
N GLY A 114 -3.89 -16.62 -4.96
CA GLY A 114 -3.67 -15.83 -3.75
C GLY A 114 -4.93 -15.13 -3.24
N CYS A 115 -4.80 -14.43 -2.12
CA CYS A 115 -5.79 -13.51 -1.58
C CYS A 115 -5.32 -12.07 -1.78
N GLY A 116 -6.25 -11.12 -1.73
CA GLY A 116 -5.89 -9.70 -1.66
C GLY A 116 -4.99 -9.42 -0.44
N SER A 117 -3.95 -8.63 -0.66
CA SER A 117 -3.10 -8.11 0.41
C SER A 117 -3.92 -7.20 1.33
N LYS A 118 -3.52 -7.10 2.60
CA LYS A 118 -4.04 -6.10 3.54
C LYS A 118 -3.90 -4.66 3.04
N THR A 119 -2.98 -4.38 2.11
CA THR A 119 -2.86 -3.07 1.45
C THR A 119 -4.08 -2.71 0.61
N GLN A 120 -4.82 -3.72 0.16
CA GLN A 120 -6.01 -3.59 -0.69
C GLN A 120 -7.32 -3.58 0.10
N ASP A 121 -7.24 -3.67 1.44
CA ASP A 121 -8.45 -3.59 2.27
C ASP A 121 -9.12 -2.21 2.09
N PRO A 122 -10.46 -2.11 2.15
CA PRO A 122 -11.17 -0.85 1.93
C PRO A 122 -10.67 0.29 2.82
N GLY A 123 -10.26 1.40 2.21
CA GLY A 123 -9.74 2.59 2.91
C GLY A 123 -8.24 2.54 3.25
N MET A 124 -7.55 1.42 2.98
CA MET A 124 -6.13 1.30 3.29
C MET A 124 -5.24 2.09 2.34
N ASN A 125 -5.64 2.28 1.07
CA ASN A 125 -4.85 3.07 0.13
C ASN A 125 -4.59 4.48 0.68
N GLU A 126 -5.64 5.16 1.16
CA GLU A 126 -5.53 6.51 1.69
C GLU A 126 -4.77 6.53 3.02
N ILE A 127 -4.98 5.53 3.89
CA ILE A 127 -4.24 5.40 5.16
C ILE A 127 -2.75 5.21 4.91
N LEU A 128 -2.38 4.32 3.99
CA LEU A 128 -0.98 4.00 3.69
C LEU A 128 -0.31 5.16 2.95
N THR A 129 -1.01 5.81 2.03
CA THR A 129 -0.52 7.04 1.38
C THR A 129 -0.24 8.13 2.42
N LEU A 130 -1.14 8.37 3.36
CA LEU A 130 -0.89 9.34 4.44
C LEU A 130 0.23 8.93 5.39
N ARG A 131 0.48 7.63 5.55
CA ARG A 131 1.50 7.11 6.46
C ARG A 131 2.90 7.14 5.85
N PHE A 132 3.01 6.81 4.56
CA PHE A 132 4.30 6.56 3.91
C PHE A 132 4.64 7.54 2.78
N ASP A 133 3.65 8.23 2.21
CA ASP A 133 3.80 9.23 1.14
C ASP A 133 3.42 10.64 1.66
N THR A 134 4.00 11.04 2.78
CA THR A 134 3.63 12.29 3.49
C THR A 134 3.91 13.57 2.70
N ASP A 135 4.79 13.52 1.70
CA ASP A 135 5.21 14.68 0.92
C ASP A 135 4.21 15.09 -0.17
N ARG A 136 3.12 14.34 -0.34
CA ARG A 136 2.09 14.62 -1.35
C ARG A 136 1.19 15.81 -1.03
N LEU A 137 1.04 16.18 0.25
CA LEU A 137 0.15 17.26 0.68
C LEU A 137 0.96 18.43 1.25
N ARG A 138 0.72 19.65 0.75
CA ARG A 138 1.44 20.87 1.13
C ARG A 138 0.55 21.90 1.82
N ALA A 139 -0.77 21.74 1.75
CA ALA A 139 -1.69 22.65 2.40
C ALA A 139 -1.47 22.66 3.92
N ARG A 140 -1.58 23.85 4.51
CA ARG A 140 -1.42 24.04 5.95
C ARG A 140 -2.47 23.20 6.70
N LYS A 141 -2.00 22.28 7.55
CA LYS A 141 -2.85 21.55 8.48
C LYS A 141 -3.31 22.48 9.61
N ILE A 142 -4.61 22.44 9.93
CA ILE A 142 -5.20 23.15 11.05
C ILE A 142 -5.48 22.14 12.15
N GLU A 143 -4.77 22.27 13.26
CA GLU A 143 -5.09 21.52 14.47
C GLU A 143 -6.26 22.22 15.17
N LEU A 144 -7.22 21.41 15.60
CA LEU A 144 -8.36 21.85 16.41
C LEU A 144 -8.22 21.24 17.80
N ALA A 145 -8.68 21.95 18.82
CA ALA A 145 -8.81 21.36 20.15
C ALA A 145 -9.84 20.22 20.13
N GLU A 146 -9.69 19.25 21.03
CA GLU A 146 -10.61 18.11 21.15
C GLU A 146 -12.07 18.52 21.38
N SER A 147 -12.29 19.68 22.01
CA SER A 147 -13.62 20.24 22.27
C SER A 147 -14.20 21.08 21.13
N GLU A 148 -13.43 21.38 20.08
CA GLU A 148 -13.91 22.15 18.92
C GLU A 148 -14.70 21.23 17.96
N ASP A 149 -15.90 21.66 17.56
CA ASP A 149 -16.61 21.00 16.46
C ASP A 149 -15.99 21.42 15.12
N ILE A 150 -15.61 20.44 14.31
CA ILE A 150 -14.88 20.68 13.06
C ILE A 150 -15.74 21.37 11.98
N MET A 151 -17.06 21.15 11.97
CA MET A 151 -17.96 21.80 11.02
C MET A 151 -18.17 23.26 11.42
N GLU A 152 -18.41 23.53 12.71
CA GLU A 152 -18.47 24.90 13.25
C GLU A 152 -17.14 25.64 13.04
N ALA A 153 -16.01 24.98 13.24
CA ALA A 153 -14.69 25.54 12.98
C ALA A 153 -14.51 26.02 11.53
N CYS A 154 -15.09 25.30 10.55
CA CYS A 154 -15.10 25.71 9.14
C CYS A 154 -16.01 26.93 8.93
N PHE A 155 -17.18 26.95 9.57
CA PHE A 155 -18.14 28.06 9.51
C PHE A 155 -17.56 29.35 10.10
N GLU A 156 -17.02 29.29 11.32
CA GLU A 156 -16.44 30.44 12.04
C GLU A 156 -15.24 31.06 11.29
N ARG A 157 -14.52 30.25 10.51
CA ARG A 157 -13.39 30.70 9.67
C ARG A 157 -13.83 31.22 8.30
N GLY A 158 -15.12 31.22 8.02
CA GLY A 158 -15.70 31.72 6.77
C GLY A 158 -15.40 30.85 5.56
N TRP A 159 -15.20 29.54 5.75
CA TRP A 159 -14.95 28.61 4.65
C TRP A 159 -16.23 28.07 4.01
N SER A 160 -17.38 28.30 4.63
CA SER A 160 -18.68 27.99 4.04
C SER A 160 -19.40 29.24 3.54
N ASP A 161 -20.40 29.02 2.70
CA ASP A 161 -21.32 30.02 2.16
C ASP A 161 -22.53 30.29 3.07
N GLY A 162 -22.48 29.81 4.31
CA GLY A 162 -23.62 29.82 5.25
C GLY A 162 -24.27 28.44 5.42
N LEU A 163 -23.95 27.46 4.58
CA LEU A 163 -24.40 26.07 4.73
C LEU A 163 -23.33 25.19 5.40
N PRO A 164 -23.71 24.02 5.95
CA PRO A 164 -22.74 23.04 6.43
C PRO A 164 -21.84 22.53 5.29
N VAL A 165 -20.56 22.33 5.61
CA VAL A 165 -19.56 21.74 4.69
C VAL A 165 -19.10 20.38 5.20
N VAL A 166 -18.54 19.55 4.32
CA VAL A 166 -17.83 18.33 4.73
C VAL A 166 -16.39 18.71 5.05
N PRO A 167 -15.92 18.57 6.31
CA PRO A 167 -14.58 19.02 6.65
C PRO A 167 -13.48 18.28 5.86
N PRO A 168 -12.49 19.00 5.31
CA PRO A 168 -11.46 18.43 4.44
C PRO A 168 -10.35 17.77 5.26
N THR A 169 -10.66 16.66 5.91
CA THR A 169 -9.65 15.87 6.62
C THR A 169 -8.63 15.29 5.65
N LEU A 170 -7.40 15.05 6.12
CA LEU A 170 -6.31 14.48 5.30
C LEU A 170 -6.75 13.21 4.54
N LEU A 171 -7.52 12.33 5.21
CA LEU A 171 -8.04 11.10 4.61
C LEU A 171 -9.02 11.39 3.46
N ARG A 172 -9.93 12.35 3.64
CA ARG A 172 -10.90 12.72 2.59
C ARG A 172 -10.24 13.41 1.42
N VAL A 173 -9.24 14.26 1.67
CA VAL A 173 -8.47 14.94 0.61
C VAL A 173 -7.65 13.93 -0.18
N THR A 174 -6.97 13.00 0.50
CA THR A 174 -6.22 11.91 -0.16
C THR A 174 -7.13 11.05 -1.03
N ARG A 175 -8.33 10.71 -0.52
CA ARG A 175 -9.34 10.01 -1.30
C ARG A 175 -9.83 10.81 -2.50
N MET A 176 -10.04 12.11 -2.34
CA MET A 176 -10.48 12.99 -3.43
C MET A 176 -9.43 13.03 -4.56
N LEU A 177 -8.15 13.07 -4.20
CA LEU A 177 -7.04 13.07 -5.15
C LEU A 177 -6.91 11.78 -5.97
N SER A 178 -7.49 10.66 -5.54
CA SER A 178 -7.50 9.44 -6.36
C SER A 178 -8.39 9.54 -7.60
N GLY A 179 -9.12 10.64 -7.77
CA GLY A 179 -9.95 10.92 -8.95
C GLY A 179 -9.21 11.54 -10.13
N THR A 180 -7.93 11.87 -9.99
CA THR A 180 -7.08 12.49 -11.02
C THR A 180 -5.71 11.84 -11.05
N ASP A 181 -5.08 11.86 -12.23
CA ASP A 181 -3.69 11.42 -12.43
C ASP A 181 -2.68 12.57 -12.23
N LEU A 182 -3.17 13.81 -12.05
CA LEU A 182 -2.30 14.97 -11.86
C LEU A 182 -1.65 14.99 -10.48
N SER A 183 -0.45 15.57 -10.40
CA SER A 183 0.22 15.74 -9.11
C SER A 183 -0.55 16.71 -8.22
N ALA A 184 -0.63 16.42 -6.92
CA ALA A 184 -1.29 17.29 -5.94
C ALA A 184 -0.71 18.72 -5.91
N ASP A 185 0.58 18.89 -6.24
CA ASP A 185 1.24 20.19 -6.31
C ASP A 185 1.19 20.87 -7.69
N GLU A 186 0.58 20.22 -8.68
CA GLU A 186 0.40 20.79 -10.01
C GLU A 186 -0.49 22.02 -9.96
N ILE A 187 -0.02 23.12 -10.58
CA ILE A 187 -0.72 24.40 -10.59
C ILE A 187 -1.63 24.45 -11.82
N ILE A 188 -2.94 24.44 -11.59
CA ILE A 188 -3.96 24.54 -12.66
C ILE A 188 -4.14 26.01 -13.11
N GLY A 189 -3.88 26.97 -12.21
CA GLY A 189 -3.93 28.39 -12.53
C GLY A 189 -3.89 29.28 -11.31
N SER A 190 -4.24 30.55 -11.46
CA SER A 190 -4.40 31.50 -10.36
C SER A 190 -5.86 31.86 -10.18
N VAL A 191 -6.34 31.91 -8.93
CA VAL A 191 -7.76 32.17 -8.62
C VAL A 191 -7.92 33.55 -7.98
N PRO A 192 -8.72 34.46 -8.57
CA PRO A 192 -9.09 35.73 -7.96
C PRO A 192 -9.85 35.54 -6.62
N PRO A 193 -9.88 36.55 -5.73
CA PRO A 193 -9.30 37.89 -5.89
C PRO A 193 -7.80 37.97 -5.54
N ASP A 194 -7.29 37.03 -4.74
CA ASP A 194 -5.91 37.04 -4.26
C ASP A 194 -4.88 36.60 -5.32
N ASN A 195 -5.33 36.04 -6.45
CA ASN A 195 -4.50 35.53 -7.56
C ASN A 195 -3.39 34.55 -7.12
N LYS A 196 -3.62 33.84 -6.01
CA LYS A 196 -2.70 32.81 -5.51
C LYS A 196 -2.74 31.59 -6.43
N PRO A 197 -1.63 30.85 -6.56
CA PRO A 197 -1.61 29.58 -7.29
C PRO A 197 -2.63 28.60 -6.71
N CYS A 198 -3.49 28.07 -7.57
CA CYS A 198 -4.46 27.03 -7.29
C CYS A 198 -3.87 25.71 -7.76
N THR A 199 -3.52 24.86 -6.80
CA THR A 199 -3.01 23.52 -7.05
C THR A 199 -4.14 22.50 -7.08
N VAL A 200 -3.89 21.33 -7.65
CA VAL A 200 -4.82 20.19 -7.60
C VAL A 200 -5.22 19.85 -6.16
N GLU A 201 -4.28 19.89 -5.20
CA GLU A 201 -4.58 19.73 -3.77
C GLU A 201 -5.62 20.74 -3.27
N LYS A 202 -5.49 22.02 -3.64
CA LYS A 202 -6.45 23.06 -3.22
C LYS A 202 -7.82 22.84 -3.85
N ILE A 203 -7.87 22.38 -5.10
CA ILE A 203 -9.12 22.01 -5.76
C ILE A 203 -9.76 20.83 -5.02
N ALA A 204 -8.98 19.79 -4.70
CA ALA A 204 -9.44 18.63 -3.95
C ALA A 204 -9.98 19.01 -2.56
N ILE A 205 -9.31 19.90 -1.83
CA ILE A 205 -9.79 20.42 -0.53
C ILE A 205 -11.17 21.08 -0.69
N ASN A 206 -11.34 21.95 -1.69
CA ASN A 206 -12.62 22.62 -1.94
C ASN A 206 -13.70 21.64 -2.40
N ALA A 207 -13.35 20.67 -3.25
CA ALA A 207 -14.27 19.62 -3.70
C ALA A 207 -14.74 18.76 -2.52
N VAL A 208 -13.87 18.43 -1.58
CA VAL A 208 -14.26 17.74 -0.35
C VAL A 208 -15.23 18.60 0.45
N MET A 209 -14.92 19.89 0.68
CA MET A 209 -15.81 20.81 1.40
C MET A 209 -17.21 20.88 0.78
N ALA A 210 -17.28 20.86 -0.55
CA ALA A 210 -18.52 20.83 -1.31
C ALA A 210 -19.24 19.46 -1.33
N GLY A 211 -18.67 18.42 -0.72
CA GLY A 211 -19.25 17.07 -0.68
C GLY A 211 -19.15 16.31 -2.01
N CYS A 212 -18.22 16.67 -2.89
CA CYS A 212 -17.99 15.98 -4.16
C CYS A 212 -17.48 14.55 -3.94
N LYS A 213 -17.60 13.72 -4.98
CA LYS A 213 -16.96 12.40 -5.06
C LYS A 213 -15.65 12.49 -5.83
N PRO A 214 -14.70 11.57 -5.62
CA PRO A 214 -13.43 11.53 -6.37
C PRO A 214 -13.63 11.60 -7.88
N ASP A 215 -14.58 10.85 -8.44
CA ASP A 215 -14.87 10.83 -9.89
C ASP A 215 -15.32 12.19 -10.47
N HIS A 216 -15.61 13.19 -9.63
CA HIS A 216 -15.91 14.55 -10.08
C HIS A 216 -14.64 15.41 -10.24
N LEU A 217 -13.51 14.97 -9.69
CA LEU A 217 -12.21 15.66 -9.78
C LEU A 217 -11.53 15.34 -11.13
N LEU A 218 -12.22 15.64 -12.23
CA LEU A 218 -11.68 15.56 -13.59
C LEU A 218 -10.94 16.86 -13.90
N VAL A 219 -9.75 17.00 -13.31
CA VAL A 219 -8.77 18.05 -13.63
C VAL A 219 -7.66 17.45 -14.46
#